data_AF-A0A4Y2WSY5-F1
#
_entry.id   AF-A0A4Y2WSY5-F1
#
_cell.length_a   1.000
_cell.length_b   1.000
_cell.length_c   1.000
_cell.angle_alpha   90.00
_cell.angle_beta   90.00
_cell.angle_gamma   90.00
#
_symmetry.space_group_name_H-M   'P 1'
#
loop_
_entity.id
_entity.type
_entity.pdbx_description
1 polymer ?
#
loop_
_entity_poly.entity_id
_entity_poly.type
_entity_poly.pdbx_seq_one_letter_code
_entity_poly.pdbx_strand_id
1 'polypeptide(L)'
;MVGTVKRCLCKSIGKSCLEDESLSTVLIGIEAALNSRSIVYDYGMDDQVEALTPAHFLIGQKLTTIPTSVETKSVALTWLWINQQALLDSLWRRWSK
;
A
#
# COMPACT_ATOMS: atom_id res chain seq x y z
N MET A 1 5.82 -8.34 -12.25
CA MET A 1 5.11 -7.18 -11.66
C MET A 1 3.69 -7.03 -12.22
N VAL A 2 3.51 -6.95 -13.55
CA VAL A 2 2.20 -6.76 -14.22
C VAL A 2 1.11 -7.75 -13.75
N GLY A 3 1.42 -9.05 -13.67
CA GLY A 3 0.45 -10.06 -13.22
C GLY A 3 0.01 -9.89 -11.76
N THR A 4 0.90 -9.41 -10.88
CA THR A 4 0.61 -9.16 -9.47
C THR A 4 -0.26 -7.91 -9.32
N VAL A 5 0.08 -6.83 -10.01
CA VAL A 5 -0.71 -5.58 -10.04
C VAL A 5 -2.11 -5.86 -10.54
N LYS A 6 -2.25 -6.55 -11.68
CA LYS A 6 -3.55 -6.94 -12.25
C LYS A 6 -4.38 -7.75 -11.26
N ARG A 7 -3.77 -8.72 -10.57
CA ARG A 7 -4.46 -9.53 -9.56
C ARG A 7 -4.93 -8.70 -8.37
N CYS A 8 -4.08 -7.80 -7.85
CA CYS A 8 -4.46 -6.91 -6.76
C CYS A 8 -5.60 -5.97 -7.20
N LEU A 9 -5.52 -5.42 -8.41
CA LEU A 9 -6.54 -4.54 -8.97
C LEU A 9 -7.89 -5.24 -9.10
N CYS A 10 -7.92 -6.45 -9.70
CA CYS A 10 -9.16 -7.24 -9.81
C CYS A 10 -9.75 -7.60 -8.44
N LYS A 11 -8.90 -7.86 -7.44
CA LYS A 11 -9.35 -8.15 -6.06
C LYS A 11 -9.85 -6.92 -5.31
N SER A 12 -9.25 -5.75 -5.56
CA SER A 12 -9.61 -4.50 -4.89
C SER A 12 -10.86 -3.84 -5.49
N ILE A 13 -11.00 -3.84 -6.81
CA ILE A 13 -12.10 -3.17 -7.53
C ILE A 13 -13.31 -4.11 -7.69
N GLY A 14 -13.08 -5.42 -7.84
CA GLY A 14 -14.16 -6.39 -8.05
C GLY A 14 -14.96 -6.10 -9.33
N LYS A 15 -16.26 -5.83 -9.17
CA LYS A 15 -17.20 -5.48 -10.28
C LYS A 15 -17.52 -3.99 -10.34
N SER A 16 -16.87 -3.15 -9.53
CA SER A 16 -17.14 -1.71 -9.51
C SER A 16 -16.50 -1.00 -10.70
N CYS A 17 -17.17 0.05 -11.19
CA CYS A 17 -16.61 0.97 -12.19
C CYS A 17 -16.10 2.20 -11.44
N LEU A 18 -14.81 2.52 -11.59
CA LEU A 18 -14.20 3.68 -10.96
C LEU A 18 -13.94 4.76 -12.02
N GLU A 19 -14.04 6.01 -11.62
CA GLU A 19 -13.55 7.15 -12.40
C GLU A 19 -12.01 7.13 -12.51
N ASP A 20 -11.47 7.80 -13.52
CA ASP A 20 -10.03 7.77 -13.84
C ASP A 20 -9.15 8.17 -12.65
N GLU A 21 -9.51 9.23 -11.93
CA GLU A 21 -8.78 9.70 -10.75
C GLU A 21 -8.80 8.67 -9.59
N SER A 22 -9.96 8.04 -9.39
CA SER A 22 -10.12 6.99 -8.38
C SER A 22 -9.32 5.73 -8.75
N LEU A 23 -9.32 5.35 -10.03
CA LEU A 23 -8.53 4.22 -10.52
C LEU A 23 -7.02 4.48 -10.38
N SER A 24 -6.57 5.69 -10.73
CA SER A 24 -5.17 6.12 -10.60
C SER A 24 -4.72 6.03 -9.13
N THR A 25 -5.53 6.53 -8.21
CA THR A 25 -5.24 6.45 -6.76
C THR A 25 -5.10 5.01 -6.28
N VAL A 26 -6.00 4.11 -6.71
CA VAL A 26 -5.93 2.68 -6.37
C VAL A 26 -4.68 2.03 -6.95
N LEU A 27 -4.31 2.35 -8.18
CA LEU A 27 -3.10 1.83 -8.82
C LEU A 27 -1.84 2.26 -8.08
N ILE A 28 -1.72 3.54 -7.73
CA ILE A 28 -0.61 4.09 -6.95
C ILE A 28 -0.52 3.37 -5.59
N GLY A 29 -1.64 3.17 -4.91
CA GLY A 29 -1.68 2.44 -3.64
C GLY A 29 -1.22 0.98 -3.78
N ILE A 30 -1.63 0.30 -4.84
CA ILE A 30 -1.20 -1.09 -5.13
C ILE A 30 0.29 -1.14 -5.44
N GLU A 31 0.82 -0.20 -6.24
CA GLU A 31 2.24 -0.12 -6.55
C GLU A 31 3.07 0.11 -5.29
N ALA A 32 2.70 1.09 -4.47
CA ALA A 32 3.38 1.39 -3.22
C ALA A 32 3.39 0.17 -2.27
N ALA A 33 2.27 -0.55 -2.18
CA ALA A 33 2.17 -1.77 -1.37
C ALA A 33 3.07 -2.90 -1.89
N LEU A 34 3.12 -3.12 -3.20
CA LEU A 34 3.98 -4.13 -3.80
C LEU A 34 5.46 -3.79 -3.65
N ASN A 35 5.83 -2.52 -3.81
CA ASN A 35 7.20 -2.06 -3.65
C ASN A 35 7.65 -2.06 -2.17
N SER A 36 6.70 -1.97 -1.23
CA SER A 36 6.95 -2.04 0.20
C SER A 36 6.94 -3.47 0.76
N ARG A 37 6.55 -4.48 -0.03
CA ARG A 37 6.54 -5.88 0.43
C ARG A 37 7.97 -6.38 0.60
N SER A 38 8.27 -7.03 1.72
CA SER A 38 9.54 -7.74 1.92
C SER A 38 9.70 -8.91 0.94
N ILE A 39 10.88 -9.02 0.35
CA ILE A 39 11.32 -10.18 -0.46
C ILE A 39 12.04 -11.17 0.45
N VAL A 40 12.90 -10.67 1.33
CA VAL A 40 13.66 -11.43 2.32
C VAL A 40 13.70 -10.60 3.61
N TYR A 41 13.54 -11.27 4.75
CA TYR A 41 13.87 -10.69 6.05
C TYR A 41 15.32 -11.02 6.34
N ASP A 42 16.17 -10.01 6.47
CA ASP A 42 17.53 -10.24 6.94
C ASP A 42 17.46 -10.46 8.45
N TYR A 43 17.82 -11.66 8.89
CA TYR A 43 18.02 -11.96 10.31
C TYR A 43 19.50 -11.78 10.61
N GLY A 44 19.94 -10.52 10.62
CA GLY A 44 21.27 -10.14 11.08
C GLY A 44 21.41 -10.36 12.59
N MET A 45 22.66 -10.43 13.05
CA MET A 45 23.06 -10.64 14.46
C MET A 45 22.76 -9.44 15.38
N ASP A 46 22.14 -8.40 14.85
CA ASP A 46 21.76 -7.17 15.55
C ASP A 46 20.23 -7.08 15.46
N ASP A 47 19.54 -6.77 16.55
CA ASP A 47 18.07 -6.89 16.75
C ASP A 47 17.19 -6.05 15.77
N GLN A 48 17.77 -5.46 14.74
CA GLN A 48 17.10 -4.72 13.68
C GLN A 48 16.83 -5.64 12.48
N VAL A 49 15.65 -6.26 12.47
CA VAL A 49 15.16 -7.00 11.30
C VAL A 49 14.83 -6.01 10.18
N GLU A 50 15.82 -5.68 9.35
CA GLU A 50 15.60 -4.86 8.17
C GLU A 50 15.13 -5.73 7.01
N ALA A 51 13.87 -5.54 6.61
CA ALA A 51 13.28 -6.32 5.54
C ALA A 51 13.66 -5.74 4.17
N LEU A 52 14.32 -6.54 3.34
CA LEU A 52 14.71 -6.15 1.99
C LEU A 52 13.46 -6.13 1.09
N THR A 53 13.03 -4.95 0.67
CA THR A 53 11.85 -4.75 -0.20
C THR A 53 12.27 -4.37 -1.62
N PRO A 54 11.42 -4.53 -2.66
CA PRO A 54 11.70 -4.04 -4.00
C PRO A 54 12.04 -2.55 -4.03
N ALA A 55 11.45 -1.73 -3.13
CA ALA A 55 11.79 -0.31 -2.97
C ALA A 55 13.29 -0.07 -2.74
N HIS A 56 13.96 -0.96 -2.01
CA HIS A 56 15.40 -0.83 -1.76
C HIS A 56 16.20 -0.96 -3.05
N PHE A 57 15.78 -1.80 -3.99
CA PHE A 57 16.44 -1.93 -5.29
C PHE A 57 16.12 -0.76 -6.24
N LEU A 58 14.94 -0.17 -6.11
CA LEU A 58 14.49 0.91 -6.99
C LEU A 58 14.96 2.30 -6.54
N ILE A 59 15.00 2.54 -5.23
CA ILE A 59 15.19 3.88 -4.62
C ILE A 59 16.32 3.86 -3.57
N GLY A 60 16.82 2.69 -3.18
CA GLY A 60 17.87 2.58 -2.16
C GLY A 60 17.37 2.66 -0.71
N GLN A 61 16.06 2.81 -0.50
CA GLN A 61 15.46 2.97 0.83
C GLN A 61 14.02 2.42 0.87
N LYS A 62 13.51 2.21 2.08
CA LYS A 62 12.13 1.74 2.30
C LYS A 62 11.12 2.83 1.94
N LEU A 63 10.08 2.46 1.18
CA LEU A 63 9.00 3.36 0.75
C LEU A 63 8.00 3.72 1.88
N THR A 64 7.98 2.98 2.99
CA THR A 64 7.08 3.27 4.12
C THR A 64 7.71 4.27 5.08
N THR A 65 7.49 5.56 4.86
CA THR A 65 7.23 6.47 5.97
C THR A 65 5.74 6.34 6.28
N ILE A 66 5.44 5.78 7.46
CA ILE A 66 4.08 5.74 8.00
C ILE A 66 3.50 7.16 7.93
N PRO A 67 2.28 7.39 7.40
CA PRO A 67 1.72 8.73 7.42
C PRO A 67 1.46 9.11 8.88
N THR A 68 2.28 10.00 9.42
CA THR A 68 2.03 10.63 10.71
C THR A 68 0.72 11.42 10.59
N SER A 69 -0.28 10.99 11.36
CA SER A 69 -1.60 11.60 11.54
C SER A 69 -1.67 13.08 11.11
N VAL A 70 -2.24 13.36 9.94
CA VAL A 70 -2.52 14.73 9.51
C VAL A 70 -3.91 15.11 10.02
N GLU A 71 -3.93 16.01 11.00
CA GLU A 71 -5.14 16.61 11.56
C GLU A 71 -6.05 17.16 10.43
N THR A 72 -7.25 16.60 10.31
CA THR A 72 -8.12 16.81 9.15
C THR A 72 -8.98 18.07 9.32
N LYS A 73 -8.79 19.07 8.45
CA LYS A 73 -9.76 20.15 8.20
C LYS A 73 -10.39 19.97 6.81
N SER A 74 -11.50 19.22 6.73
CA SER A 74 -12.54 19.27 5.68
C SER A 74 -13.35 17.97 5.68
N VAL A 75 -14.60 18.04 6.15
CA VAL A 75 -15.48 16.88 6.45
C VAL A 75 -15.79 16.01 5.22
N ALA A 76 -15.76 16.56 4.00
CA ALA A 76 -16.01 15.81 2.78
C ALA A 76 -14.79 14.99 2.32
N LEU A 77 -13.58 15.55 2.45
CA LEU A 77 -12.33 14.81 2.25
C LEU A 77 -12.17 13.70 3.30
N THR A 78 -12.73 13.89 4.49
CA THR A 78 -12.72 12.90 5.57
C THR A 78 -13.45 11.61 5.18
N TRP A 79 -14.59 11.66 4.47
CA TRP A 79 -15.34 10.44 4.16
C TRP A 79 -14.65 9.58 3.09
N LEU A 80 -14.15 10.21 2.02
CA LEU A 80 -13.37 9.51 1.00
C LEU A 80 -12.09 8.92 1.61
N TRP A 81 -11.39 9.70 2.43
CA TRP A 81 -10.19 9.26 3.12
C TRP A 81 -10.46 8.13 4.12
N ILE A 82 -11.53 8.22 4.92
CA ILE A 82 -11.97 7.12 5.81
C ILE A 82 -12.24 5.85 4.99
N ASN A 83 -12.90 5.97 3.84
CA ASN A 83 -13.18 4.82 2.99
C ASN A 83 -11.88 4.22 2.40
N GLN A 84 -10.96 5.08 1.98
CA GLN A 84 -9.63 4.66 1.49
C GLN A 84 -8.81 3.98 2.61
N GLN A 85 -8.81 4.52 3.82
CA GLN A 85 -8.16 3.93 4.98
C GLN A 85 -8.80 2.58 5.36
N ALA A 86 -10.13 2.47 5.34
CA ALA A 86 -10.82 1.21 5.59
C ALA A 86 -10.46 0.13 4.56
N LEU A 87 -10.31 0.51 3.29
CA LEU A 87 -9.85 -0.39 2.23
C LEU A 87 -8.40 -0.85 2.46
N LEU A 88 -7.50 0.08 2.78
CA LEU A 88 -6.10 -0.21 3.10
C LEU A 88 -5.97 -1.11 4.34
N ASP A 89 -6.70 -0.82 5.40
CA ASP A 89 -6.74 -1.63 6.62
C ASP A 89 -7.26 -3.05 6.35
N SER A 90 -8.31 -3.18 5.54
CA SER A 90 -8.86 -4.48 5.15
C SER A 90 -7.87 -5.30 4.30
N LEU A 91 -7.04 -4.61 3.52
CA LEU A 91 -5.95 -5.19 2.74
C LEU A 91 -4.84 -5.68 3.68
N TRP A 92 -4.44 -4.83 4.62
CA TRP A 92 -3.37 -5.13 5.56
C TRP A 92 -3.70 -6.30 6.48
N ARG A 93 -4.93 -6.35 7.03
CA ARG A 93 -5.40 -7.49 7.85
C ARG A 93 -5.39 -8.83 7.11
N ARG A 94 -5.67 -8.82 5.80
CA ARG A 94 -5.62 -10.02 4.96
C ARG A 94 -4.20 -10.41 4.56
N TRP A 95 -3.28 -9.45 4.59
CA TRP A 95 -1.89 -9.62 4.21
C TRP A 95 -0.96 -10.04 5.36
N SER A 96 -1.32 -9.67 6.59
CA SER A 96 -0.58 -10.02 7.80
C SER A 96 -0.84 -11.45 8.32
N LYS A 97 -1.64 -12.25 7.59
CA LYS A 97 -1.77 -13.70 7.76
C LYS A 97 -0.89 -14.41 6.74
#